data_AF-A0A9D7I433-F1
#
_entry.id   AF-A0A9D7I433-F1
#
_cell.length_a   1.000
_cell.length_b   1.000
_cell.length_c   1.000
_cell.angle_alpha   90.00
_cell.angle_beta   90.00
_cell.angle_gamma   90.00
#
_symmetry.space_group_name_H-M   'P 1'
#
loop_
_entity.id
_entity.type
_entity.pdbx_description
1 polymer ?
#
loop_
_entity_poly.entity_id
_entity_poly.type
_entity_poly.pdbx_seq_one_letter_code
_entity_poly.pdbx_strand_id
1 'polypeptide(L)'
;MRKLISLLVLLSFSIISLWGQQGWEAGGWLGVSHYFGDLNTNLRIGDPGYSGGLIARYNFNKRVCVKFSGNYGNVSAQDADSDNLYERARNQSFRSVIVDGTAQMEFNFLTYTHGSKDEFFTPYLLAGLNVFYFNPQAEYNGEWVDLRPLGTEGQFRGEEYYTTQVGLAYGMGLKVDLSYRWSLNIELSARRIFTDYLDDVSTVYADKEDLEKLRGDVAVTLSDRSLLLPGVNEDGALSQPGRQRGNSVTKDTYAFLGVGLVYYFGDLKCLLVVDDQGIPCSNNF
;
A
#
# COMPACT_ATOMS: atom_id res chain seq x y z
N MET A 1 10.27 -28.33 16.94
CA MET A 1 8.87 -27.86 17.11
C MET A 1 8.52 -27.58 18.57
N ARG A 2 8.56 -28.55 19.50
CA ARG A 2 8.25 -28.30 20.94
C ARG A 2 9.09 -27.20 21.61
N LYS A 3 10.40 -27.12 21.33
CA LYS A 3 11.28 -26.07 21.88
C LYS A 3 11.00 -24.67 21.32
N LEU A 4 10.51 -24.56 20.08
CA LEU A 4 10.12 -23.29 19.45
C LEU A 4 8.81 -22.76 20.05
N ILE A 5 7.85 -23.65 20.33
CA ILE A 5 6.59 -23.30 20.98
C ILE A 5 6.83 -22.87 22.44
N SER A 6 7.70 -23.58 23.17
CA SER A 6 8.08 -23.18 24.53
C SER A 6 8.81 -21.83 24.57
N LEU A 7 9.63 -21.52 23.56
CA LEU A 7 10.30 -20.22 23.46
C LEU A 7 9.31 -19.08 23.14
N LEU A 8 8.31 -19.34 22.29
CA LEU A 8 7.21 -18.41 21.97
C LEU A 8 6.29 -18.15 23.17
N VAL A 9 6.01 -19.18 23.97
CA VAL A 9 5.22 -19.07 25.21
C VAL A 9 6.00 -18.34 26.30
N LEU A 10 7.31 -18.56 26.43
CA LEU A 10 8.18 -17.80 27.34
C LEU A 10 8.38 -16.34 26.90
N LEU A 11 8.44 -16.04 25.60
CA LEU A 11 8.45 -14.66 25.10
C LEU A 11 7.10 -13.95 25.36
N SER A 12 5.99 -14.68 25.33
CA SER A 12 4.66 -14.12 25.61
C SER A 12 4.46 -13.70 27.07
N PHE A 13 5.20 -14.31 28.01
CA PHE A 13 5.03 -14.06 29.45
C PHE A 13 5.85 -12.88 29.99
N SER A 14 6.82 -12.37 29.21
CA SER A 14 7.68 -11.24 29.62
C SER A 14 7.15 -9.86 29.22
N ILE A 15 5.95 -9.78 28.61
CA ILE A 15 5.36 -8.52 28.11
C ILE A 15 4.51 -7.83 29.21
N ILE A 16 4.26 -8.47 30.35
CA ILE A 16 3.31 -7.96 31.34
C ILE A 16 4.02 -7.18 32.45
N SER A 17 4.50 -5.99 32.10
CA SER A 17 4.78 -4.91 33.05
C SER A 17 4.73 -3.58 32.29
N LEU A 18 3.53 -3.21 31.81
CA LEU A 18 3.31 -2.05 30.92
C LEU A 18 2.52 -0.95 31.64
N TRP A 19 3.21 -0.16 32.47
CA TRP A 19 2.68 1.10 32.98
C TRP A 19 3.12 2.25 32.05
N GLY A 20 2.71 2.17 30.77
CA GLY A 20 2.98 3.19 29.74
C GLY A 20 1.74 4.01 29.38
N GLN A 21 1.89 5.01 28.50
CA GLN A 21 0.75 5.75 27.95
C GLN A 21 -0.19 4.78 27.23
N GLN A 22 -1.42 4.67 27.72
CA GLN A 22 -2.46 3.82 27.16
C GLN A 22 -3.58 4.70 26.64
N GLY A 23 -4.11 4.40 25.47
CA GLY A 23 -5.21 5.18 24.94
C GLY A 23 -5.38 5.08 23.44
N TRP A 24 -6.55 5.53 23.01
CA TRP A 24 -6.94 5.59 21.61
C TRP A 24 -6.44 6.87 20.95
N GLU A 25 -6.10 6.72 19.68
CA GLU A 25 -5.79 7.78 18.73
C GLU A 25 -6.67 7.58 17.51
N ALA A 26 -7.13 8.68 16.91
CA ALA A 26 -7.77 8.62 15.61
C ALA A 26 -7.47 9.87 14.79
N GLY A 27 -7.47 9.71 13.47
CA GLY A 27 -7.16 10.82 12.58
C GLY A 27 -7.25 10.43 11.12
N GLY A 28 -6.74 11.31 10.27
CA GLY A 28 -6.70 11.11 8.83
C GLY A 28 -5.33 11.42 8.27
N TRP A 29 -5.08 10.94 7.05
CA TRP A 29 -3.86 11.23 6.31
C TRP A 29 -4.15 11.44 4.83
N LEU A 30 -3.29 12.23 4.19
CA LEU A 30 -3.29 12.48 2.75
C LEU A 30 -1.87 12.33 2.21
N GLY A 31 -1.75 11.95 0.95
CA GLY A 31 -0.45 11.64 0.38
C GLY A 31 -0.51 11.20 -1.07
N VAL A 32 0.51 10.43 -1.43
CA VAL A 32 0.70 9.87 -2.76
C VAL A 32 0.81 8.36 -2.71
N SER A 33 0.50 7.73 -3.83
CA SER A 33 0.58 6.29 -4.06
C SER A 33 1.45 5.98 -5.26
N HIS A 34 2.18 4.88 -5.19
CA HIS A 34 3.12 4.48 -6.22
C HIS A 34 3.04 2.97 -6.47
N TYR A 35 3.23 2.57 -7.74
CA TYR A 35 3.17 1.17 -8.18
C TYR A 35 4.56 0.65 -8.56
N PHE A 36 4.81 -0.60 -8.20
CA PHE A 36 6.02 -1.34 -8.49
C PHE A 36 5.63 -2.74 -8.97
N GLY A 37 6.03 -3.10 -10.19
CA GLY A 37 5.71 -4.37 -10.81
C GLY A 37 6.06 -4.38 -12.30
N ASP A 38 5.29 -5.09 -13.12
CA ASP A 38 5.62 -5.40 -14.52
C ASP A 38 5.73 -4.17 -15.43
N LEU A 39 5.00 -3.09 -15.14
CA LEU A 39 5.13 -1.79 -15.84
C LEU A 39 6.11 -0.81 -15.17
N ASN A 40 6.69 -1.16 -14.02
CA ASN A 40 7.70 -0.33 -13.33
C ASN A 40 8.77 -1.20 -12.66
N THR A 41 9.63 -1.80 -13.49
CA THR A 41 10.64 -2.79 -13.08
C THR A 41 11.87 -2.17 -12.38
N ASN A 42 12.15 -0.89 -12.62
CA ASN A 42 13.32 -0.17 -12.10
C ASN A 42 13.04 0.64 -10.80
N LEU A 43 11.87 0.45 -10.18
CA LEU A 43 11.44 1.23 -8.99
C LEU A 43 11.49 2.75 -9.22
N ARG A 44 11.25 3.20 -10.45
CA ARG A 44 11.28 4.61 -10.80
C ARG A 44 10.06 5.29 -10.19
N ILE A 45 10.26 6.48 -9.61
CA ILE A 45 9.18 7.31 -9.12
C ILE A 45 8.71 8.20 -10.29
N GLY A 46 7.73 7.72 -11.06
CA GLY A 46 7.00 8.46 -12.10
C GLY A 46 5.50 8.29 -11.92
N ASP A 47 4.69 9.30 -12.22
CA ASP A 47 3.22 9.28 -12.09
C ASP A 47 2.66 8.85 -10.72
N PRO A 48 3.03 9.54 -9.62
CA PRO A 48 2.41 9.29 -8.32
C PRO A 48 0.91 9.64 -8.37
N GLY A 49 0.07 8.69 -7.97
CA GLY A 49 -1.35 8.95 -7.78
C GLY A 49 -1.62 9.56 -6.40
N TYR A 50 -2.84 10.07 -6.20
CA TYR A 50 -3.27 10.61 -4.91
C TYR A 50 -3.77 9.49 -3.99
N SER A 51 -3.46 9.61 -2.70
CA SER A 51 -3.92 8.67 -1.68
C SER A 51 -4.29 9.38 -0.38
N GLY A 52 -5.07 8.69 0.45
CA GLY A 52 -5.45 9.18 1.77
C GLY A 52 -6.25 8.14 2.52
N GLY A 53 -6.54 8.42 3.78
CA GLY A 53 -7.27 7.47 4.60
C GLY A 53 -7.53 7.93 6.03
N LEU A 54 -8.14 7.04 6.78
CA LEU A 54 -8.44 7.20 8.21
C LEU A 54 -7.63 6.20 9.02
N ILE A 55 -7.22 6.63 10.20
CA ILE A 55 -6.39 5.86 11.13
C ILE A 55 -7.13 5.80 12.47
N ALA A 56 -7.14 4.60 13.07
CA ALA A 56 -7.47 4.38 14.47
C ALA A 56 -6.34 3.56 15.11
N ARG A 57 -5.74 4.05 16.17
CA ARG A 57 -4.60 3.43 16.84
C ARG A 57 -4.89 3.28 18.32
N TYR A 58 -4.46 2.15 18.89
CA TYR A 58 -4.51 1.91 20.32
C TYR A 58 -3.11 1.68 20.86
N ASN A 59 -2.68 2.54 21.77
CA ASN A 59 -1.38 2.44 22.43
C ASN A 59 -1.48 1.51 23.64
N PHE A 60 -0.68 0.44 23.65
CA PHE A 60 -0.55 -0.43 24.83
C PHE A 60 0.45 0.15 25.83
N ASN A 61 1.47 0.84 25.30
CA ASN A 61 2.51 1.53 26.03
C ASN A 61 3.15 2.59 25.13
N LYS A 62 4.21 3.25 25.63
CA LYS A 62 4.93 4.32 24.92
C LYS A 62 5.68 3.86 23.64
N ARG A 63 5.82 2.54 23.43
CA ARG A 63 6.62 1.91 22.37
C ARG A 63 5.82 1.05 21.42
N VAL A 64 4.73 0.43 21.87
CA VAL A 64 3.99 -0.56 21.09
C VAL A 64 2.52 -0.17 21.02
N CYS A 65 2.00 -0.13 19.81
CA CYS A 65 0.60 0.10 19.54
C CYS A 65 0.10 -0.78 18.40
N VAL A 66 -1.22 -0.96 18.36
CA VAL A 66 -1.91 -1.54 17.20
C VAL A 66 -2.58 -0.42 16.42
N LYS A 67 -2.49 -0.44 15.09
CA LYS A 67 -3.11 0.51 14.17
C LYS A 67 -4.05 -0.23 13.22
N PHE A 68 -5.26 0.29 13.10
CA PHE A 68 -6.20 -0.02 12.05
C PHE A 68 -6.27 1.17 11.10
N SER A 69 -6.33 0.93 9.79
CA SER A 69 -6.51 1.99 8.82
C SER A 69 -7.40 1.56 7.67
N GLY A 70 -8.17 2.52 7.14
CA GLY A 70 -8.92 2.40 5.90
C GLY A 70 -8.37 3.43 4.93
N ASN A 71 -7.89 2.99 3.78
CA ASN A 71 -7.15 3.80 2.82
C ASN A 71 -7.82 3.74 1.45
N TYR A 72 -7.70 4.83 0.71
CA TYR A 72 -8.09 4.97 -0.68
C TYR A 72 -6.90 5.56 -1.44
N GLY A 73 -6.58 4.99 -2.60
CA GLY A 73 -5.48 5.48 -3.42
C GLY A 73 -5.68 5.16 -4.90
N ASN A 74 -4.94 5.86 -5.74
CA ASN A 74 -4.85 5.54 -7.16
C ASN A 74 -3.41 5.21 -7.51
N VAL A 75 -3.18 4.13 -8.24
CA VAL A 75 -1.87 3.84 -8.81
C VAL A 75 -1.95 3.83 -10.33
N SER A 76 -0.85 4.13 -10.98
CA SER A 76 -0.73 4.09 -12.43
C SER A 76 0.71 3.80 -12.82
N ALA A 77 0.89 3.21 -13.99
CA ALA A 77 2.18 3.11 -14.65
C ALA A 77 2.00 2.98 -16.16
N GLN A 78 3.05 3.33 -16.89
CA GLN A 78 3.09 3.32 -18.34
C GLN A 78 4.44 2.76 -18.81
N ASP A 79 4.40 1.80 -19.72
CA ASP A 79 5.60 1.23 -20.34
C ASP A 79 6.42 2.26 -21.12
N ALA A 80 5.77 3.31 -21.62
CA ALA A 80 6.41 4.41 -22.35
C ALA A 80 7.52 5.09 -21.53
N ASP A 81 7.41 5.07 -20.20
CA ASP A 81 8.38 5.62 -19.27
C ASP A 81 9.53 4.67 -18.93
N SER A 82 9.47 3.41 -19.37
CA SER A 82 10.49 2.42 -19.03
C SER A 82 11.80 2.66 -19.76
N ASP A 83 12.93 2.36 -19.11
CA ASP A 83 14.23 2.34 -19.78
C ASP A 83 14.38 1.11 -20.70
N ASN A 84 13.57 0.07 -20.50
CA ASN A 84 13.59 -1.16 -21.28
C ASN A 84 12.86 -0.96 -22.62
N LEU A 85 13.58 -1.20 -23.73
CA LEU A 85 13.02 -1.08 -25.07
C LEU A 85 11.90 -2.09 -25.35
N TYR A 86 11.93 -3.28 -24.72
CA TYR A 86 10.85 -4.27 -24.86
C TYR A 86 9.57 -3.83 -24.17
N GLU A 87 9.67 -3.23 -22.98
CA GLU A 87 8.53 -2.65 -22.27
C GLU A 87 7.96 -1.48 -23.10
N ARG A 88 8.81 -0.55 -23.56
CA ARG A 88 8.38 0.51 -24.49
C ARG A 88 7.72 -0.02 -25.78
N ALA A 89 8.18 -1.15 -26.32
CA ALA A 89 7.55 -1.80 -27.46
C ALA A 89 6.21 -2.46 -27.11
N ARG A 90 6.02 -2.95 -25.88
CA ARG A 90 4.74 -3.47 -25.37
C ARG A 90 3.70 -2.35 -25.18
N ASN A 91 4.17 -1.16 -24.75
CA ASN A 91 3.39 0.08 -24.70
C ASN A 91 2.05 -0.06 -23.95
N GLN A 92 2.06 -0.81 -22.85
CA GLN A 92 0.91 -0.90 -21.95
C GLN A 92 0.85 0.28 -21.00
N SER A 93 -0.37 0.61 -20.60
CA SER A 93 -0.64 1.62 -19.58
C SER A 93 -1.89 1.25 -18.82
N PHE A 94 -1.86 1.50 -17.51
CA PHE A 94 -3.01 1.28 -16.65
C PHE A 94 -3.10 2.33 -15.55
N ARG A 95 -4.30 2.41 -14.98
CA ARG A 95 -4.58 3.04 -13.70
C ARG A 95 -5.43 2.09 -12.88
N SER A 96 -5.16 1.97 -11.59
CA SER A 96 -5.94 1.16 -10.68
C SER A 96 -6.36 1.93 -9.45
N VAL A 97 -7.66 1.93 -9.15
CA VAL A 97 -8.18 2.42 -7.87
C VAL A 97 -7.96 1.34 -6.82
N ILE A 98 -7.43 1.71 -5.65
CA ILE A 98 -7.18 0.82 -4.53
C ILE A 98 -7.99 1.28 -3.32
N VAL A 99 -8.73 0.35 -2.71
CA VAL A 99 -9.37 0.51 -1.39
C VAL A 99 -8.75 -0.52 -0.46
N ASP A 100 -8.10 -0.08 0.62
CA ASP A 100 -7.25 -0.93 1.46
C ASP A 100 -7.60 -0.82 2.95
N GLY A 101 -7.97 -1.93 3.58
CA GLY A 101 -8.18 -2.06 5.01
C GLY A 101 -7.02 -2.81 5.68
N THR A 102 -6.35 -2.19 6.66
CA THR A 102 -5.14 -2.75 7.27
C THR A 102 -5.28 -2.94 8.78
N ALA A 103 -4.65 -3.97 9.31
CA ALA A 103 -4.38 -4.14 10.74
C ALA A 103 -2.87 -4.34 10.95
N GLN A 104 -2.24 -3.46 11.73
CA GLN A 104 -0.78 -3.36 11.84
C GLN A 104 -0.35 -3.23 13.30
N MET A 105 0.80 -3.80 13.62
CA MET A 105 1.54 -3.49 14.83
C MET A 105 2.55 -2.39 14.51
N GLU A 106 2.70 -1.42 15.41
CA GLU A 106 3.75 -0.41 15.30
C GLU A 106 4.69 -0.48 16.50
N PHE A 107 5.96 -0.24 16.23
CA PHE A 107 7.02 -0.17 17.23
C PHE A 107 7.72 1.19 17.13
N ASN A 108 7.56 2.03 18.15
CA ASN A 108 8.27 3.28 18.31
C ASN A 108 9.67 3.02 18.89
N PHE A 109 10.73 3.46 18.19
CA PHE A 109 12.10 3.28 18.64
C PHE A 109 12.44 4.14 19.85
N LEU A 110 11.88 5.35 19.90
CA LEU A 110 12.02 6.24 21.04
C LEU A 110 10.81 6.12 21.93
N THR A 111 11.00 6.44 23.21
CA THR A 111 9.87 6.56 24.12
C THR A 111 9.08 7.80 23.69
N TYR A 112 7.80 7.61 23.38
CA TYR A 112 6.92 8.68 22.92
C TYR A 112 5.77 8.86 23.90
N THR A 113 5.57 10.10 24.35
CA THR A 113 4.49 10.46 25.27
C THR A 113 3.82 11.75 24.81
N HIS A 114 2.52 11.71 24.53
CA HIS A 114 1.80 12.89 24.07
C HIS A 114 1.94 14.05 25.06
N GLY A 115 2.33 15.22 24.56
CA GLY A 115 2.45 16.44 25.35
C GLY A 115 3.70 16.54 26.23
N SER A 116 4.62 15.57 26.14
CA SER A 116 5.93 15.66 26.78
C SER A 116 6.84 16.60 26.00
N LYS A 117 7.60 17.46 26.69
CA LYS A 117 8.61 18.33 26.04
C LYS A 117 9.85 17.57 25.60
N ASP A 118 10.16 16.45 26.25
CA ASP A 118 11.36 15.66 26.00
C ASP A 118 11.08 14.42 25.12
N GLU A 119 9.83 13.92 25.12
CA GLU A 119 9.40 12.69 24.43
C GLU A 119 8.37 12.98 23.31
N PHE A 120 8.54 14.09 22.60
CA PHE A 120 7.58 14.62 21.62
C PHE A 120 7.70 14.01 20.21
N PHE A 121 8.75 13.23 19.93
CA PHE A 121 8.95 12.62 18.61
C PHE A 121 9.41 11.17 18.71
N THR A 122 9.03 10.37 17.72
CA THR A 122 9.61 9.04 17.54
C THR A 122 9.56 8.58 16.09
N PRO A 123 10.65 8.01 15.55
CA PRO A 123 10.57 7.14 14.40
C PRO A 123 9.92 5.83 14.82
N TYR A 124 9.17 5.20 13.93
CA TYR A 124 8.52 3.92 14.17
C TYR A 124 8.59 3.00 12.95
N LEU A 125 8.53 1.70 13.20
CA LEU A 125 8.26 0.68 12.17
C LEU A 125 6.83 0.19 12.31
N LEU A 126 6.25 -0.23 11.19
CA LEU A 126 4.95 -0.88 11.14
C LEU A 126 5.03 -2.17 10.34
N ALA A 127 4.27 -3.17 10.76
CA ALA A 127 4.09 -4.43 10.03
C ALA A 127 2.73 -5.05 10.36
N GLY A 128 2.09 -5.66 9.37
CA GLY A 128 0.77 -6.25 9.54
C GLY A 128 0.21 -6.87 8.26
N LEU A 129 -1.10 -7.07 8.30
CA LEU A 129 -1.87 -7.65 7.20
C LEU A 129 -2.82 -6.61 6.64
N ASN A 130 -3.16 -6.78 5.37
CA ASN A 130 -4.18 -5.96 4.74
C ASN A 130 -5.12 -6.77 3.86
N VAL A 131 -6.34 -6.26 3.71
CA VAL A 131 -7.35 -6.71 2.75
C VAL A 131 -7.61 -5.53 1.84
N PHE A 132 -7.44 -5.72 0.54
CA PHE A 132 -7.56 -4.64 -0.42
C PHE A 132 -8.41 -5.05 -1.62
N TYR A 133 -9.12 -4.08 -2.15
CA TYR A 133 -9.81 -4.14 -3.43
C TYR A 133 -9.03 -3.29 -4.43
N PHE A 134 -8.87 -3.78 -5.65
CA PHE A 134 -8.29 -3.02 -6.76
C PHE A 134 -9.13 -3.17 -8.03
N ASN A 135 -9.09 -2.16 -8.90
CA ASN A 135 -9.76 -2.17 -10.21
C ASN A 135 -8.86 -1.59 -11.29
N PRO A 136 -8.14 -2.42 -12.07
CA PRO A 136 -7.28 -1.93 -13.13
C PRO A 136 -8.11 -1.49 -14.35
N GLN A 137 -7.76 -0.34 -14.88
CA GLN A 137 -8.42 0.35 -15.97
C GLN A 137 -7.37 0.82 -16.97
N ALA A 138 -7.76 0.92 -18.23
CA ALA A 138 -6.95 1.57 -19.25
C ALA A 138 -7.77 2.56 -20.07
N GLU A 139 -7.07 3.52 -20.67
CA GLU A 139 -7.69 4.50 -21.54
C GLU A 139 -7.88 3.91 -22.95
N TYR A 140 -9.11 3.98 -23.45
CA TYR A 140 -9.49 3.63 -24.81
C TYR A 140 -10.34 4.77 -25.39
N ASN A 141 -9.88 5.40 -26.47
CA ASN A 141 -10.57 6.52 -27.14
C ASN A 141 -11.00 7.68 -26.19
N GLY A 142 -10.19 7.98 -25.17
CA GLY A 142 -10.46 9.06 -24.21
C GLY A 142 -11.36 8.65 -23.02
N GLU A 143 -11.77 7.38 -22.94
CA GLU A 143 -12.57 6.84 -21.84
C GLU A 143 -11.79 5.76 -21.07
N TRP A 144 -11.97 5.71 -19.74
CA TRP A 144 -11.39 4.66 -18.91
C TRP A 144 -12.28 3.42 -18.92
N VAL A 145 -11.71 2.30 -19.34
CA VAL A 145 -12.40 1.01 -19.43
C VAL A 145 -11.82 0.04 -18.41
N ASP A 146 -12.68 -0.64 -17.66
CA ASP A 146 -12.29 -1.69 -16.72
C ASP A 146 -11.67 -2.86 -17.48
N LEU A 147 -10.47 -3.28 -17.08
CA LEU A 147 -9.71 -4.30 -17.79
C LEU A 147 -10.15 -5.72 -17.42
N ARG A 148 -10.50 -5.94 -16.15
CA ARG A 148 -10.90 -7.27 -15.65
C ARG A 148 -12.04 -7.91 -16.47
N PRO A 149 -13.16 -7.22 -16.79
CA PRO A 149 -14.24 -7.83 -17.57
C PRO A 149 -13.84 -8.15 -19.02
N LEU A 150 -12.80 -7.50 -19.54
CA LEU A 150 -12.28 -7.72 -20.88
C LEU A 150 -11.37 -8.95 -20.97
N GLY A 151 -10.87 -9.46 -19.83
CA GLY A 151 -10.04 -10.66 -19.78
C GLY A 151 -8.83 -10.57 -20.72
N THR A 152 -8.05 -9.48 -20.62
CA THR A 152 -7.04 -9.13 -21.63
C THR A 152 -5.88 -10.13 -21.72
N GLU A 153 -5.73 -11.06 -20.77
CA GLU A 153 -4.78 -12.17 -20.88
C GLU A 153 -5.41 -13.45 -21.42
N GLY A 154 -6.62 -13.38 -21.98
CA GLY A 154 -7.32 -14.53 -22.52
C GLY A 154 -8.10 -15.33 -21.47
N GLN A 155 -8.46 -14.72 -20.33
CA GLN A 155 -9.27 -15.40 -19.32
C GLN A 155 -10.70 -15.66 -19.83
N PHE A 156 -11.15 -16.91 -19.72
CA PHE A 156 -12.53 -17.28 -20.03
C PHE A 156 -13.52 -16.59 -19.08
N ARG A 157 -14.80 -16.51 -19.50
CA ARG A 157 -15.86 -15.93 -18.66
C ARG A 157 -16.03 -16.76 -17.39
N GLY A 158 -15.84 -16.14 -16.23
CA GLY A 158 -15.85 -16.81 -14.92
C GLY A 158 -14.47 -17.19 -14.41
N GLU A 159 -13.41 -17.04 -15.21
CA GLU A 159 -12.02 -17.29 -14.82
C GLU A 159 -11.23 -15.99 -14.60
N GLU A 160 -11.90 -14.83 -14.55
CA GLU A 160 -11.25 -13.56 -14.25
C GLU A 160 -10.67 -13.56 -12.83
N TYR A 161 -9.50 -12.95 -12.65
CA TYR A 161 -8.85 -12.84 -11.34
C TYR A 161 -9.72 -12.13 -10.30
N TYR A 162 -9.47 -12.39 -9.03
CA TYR A 162 -10.18 -11.72 -7.94
C TYR A 162 -9.62 -10.32 -7.69
N THR A 163 -10.51 -9.33 -7.59
CA THR A 163 -10.17 -7.93 -7.27
C THR A 163 -10.00 -7.68 -5.78
N THR A 164 -10.55 -8.54 -4.92
CA THR A 164 -10.39 -8.45 -3.47
C THR A 164 -9.41 -9.50 -3.01
N GLN A 165 -8.33 -9.06 -2.37
CA GLN A 165 -7.23 -9.93 -1.98
C GLN A 165 -6.64 -9.52 -0.63
N VAL A 166 -5.76 -10.37 -0.13
CA VAL A 166 -4.99 -10.14 1.09
C VAL A 166 -3.53 -9.87 0.75
N GLY A 167 -2.86 -9.10 1.61
CA GLY A 167 -1.44 -8.77 1.44
C GLY A 167 -0.75 -8.53 2.78
N LEU A 168 0.54 -8.22 2.67
CA LEU A 168 1.39 -7.81 3.80
C LEU A 168 1.64 -6.31 3.72
N ALA A 169 1.33 -5.60 4.80
CA ALA A 169 1.63 -4.18 4.93
C ALA A 169 2.84 -3.98 5.86
N TYR A 170 3.85 -3.24 5.42
CA TYR A 170 5.02 -2.92 6.23
C TYR A 170 5.59 -1.56 5.84
N GLY A 171 6.35 -0.94 6.74
CA GLY A 171 6.87 0.39 6.49
C GLY A 171 7.49 1.03 7.71
N MET A 172 7.66 2.34 7.60
CA MET A 172 8.22 3.18 8.65
C MET A 172 7.57 4.55 8.63
N GLY A 173 7.64 5.24 9.76
CA GLY A 173 7.17 6.60 9.84
C GLY A 173 7.81 7.39 10.96
N LEU A 174 7.40 8.64 11.07
CA LEU A 174 7.81 9.59 12.08
C LEU A 174 6.55 10.20 12.71
N LYS A 175 6.45 10.12 14.03
CA LYS A 175 5.43 10.83 14.82
C LYS A 175 6.07 12.05 15.47
N VAL A 176 5.39 13.18 15.41
CA VAL A 176 5.81 14.44 16.04
C VAL A 176 4.58 15.08 16.69
N ASP A 177 4.64 15.33 17.99
CA ASP A 177 3.59 16.09 18.67
C ASP A 177 3.58 17.54 18.21
N LEU A 178 2.40 18.03 17.86
CA LEU A 178 2.13 19.44 17.61
C LEU A 178 1.55 20.12 18.86
N SER A 179 0.82 19.37 19.67
CA SER A 179 0.18 19.82 20.91
C SER A 179 -0.01 18.63 21.84
N TYR A 180 -0.54 18.86 23.05
CA TYR A 180 -0.78 17.82 24.05
C TYR A 180 -1.67 16.67 23.57
N ARG A 181 -2.52 16.90 22.56
CA ARG A 181 -3.40 15.87 22.00
C ARG A 181 -3.29 15.67 20.50
N TRP A 182 -2.50 16.49 19.79
CA TRP A 182 -2.41 16.43 18.34
C TRP A 182 -0.99 16.06 17.92
N SER A 183 -0.89 15.08 17.02
CA SER A 183 0.37 14.63 16.44
C SER A 183 0.32 14.63 14.91
N LEU A 184 1.45 14.98 14.31
CA LEU A 184 1.74 14.86 12.90
C LEU A 184 2.47 13.54 12.65
N ASN A 185 1.96 12.75 11.71
CA ASN A 185 2.52 11.45 11.34
C ASN A 185 2.93 11.47 9.86
N ILE A 186 4.21 11.27 9.58
CA ILE A 186 4.73 11.08 8.22
C ILE A 186 5.00 9.59 8.05
N GLU A 187 4.40 8.94 7.07
CA GLU A 187 4.46 7.49 6.92
C GLU A 187 4.78 7.07 5.48
N LEU A 188 5.79 6.20 5.33
CA LEU A 188 6.06 5.46 4.10
C LEU A 188 5.73 3.98 4.34
N SER A 189 4.82 3.44 3.56
CA SER A 189 4.33 2.07 3.79
C SER A 189 4.05 1.33 2.49
N ALA A 190 4.63 0.15 2.34
CA ALA A 190 4.48 -0.73 1.18
C ALA A 190 3.50 -1.87 1.48
N ARG A 191 2.74 -2.29 0.47
CA ARG A 191 1.90 -3.49 0.46
C ARG A 191 2.48 -4.46 -0.53
N ARG A 192 3.05 -5.55 -0.02
CA ARG A 192 3.41 -6.69 -0.86
C ARG A 192 2.17 -7.55 -1.03
N ILE A 193 1.71 -7.69 -2.26
CA ILE A 193 0.50 -8.45 -2.58
C ILE A 193 0.87 -9.81 -3.15
N PHE A 194 -0.09 -10.74 -3.14
CA PHE A 194 0.12 -12.13 -3.61
C PHE A 194 -0.37 -12.36 -5.04
N THR A 195 -0.68 -11.27 -5.74
CA THR A 195 -1.15 -11.26 -7.13
C THR A 195 -0.24 -10.41 -7.99
N ASP A 196 -0.46 -10.59 -9.27
CA ASP A 196 0.31 -10.06 -10.37
C ASP A 196 -0.63 -9.42 -11.40
N TYR A 197 -1.84 -9.10 -10.96
CA TYR A 197 -2.91 -8.58 -11.81
C TYR A 197 -3.27 -7.15 -11.41
N LEU A 198 -2.46 -6.49 -10.58
CA LEU A 198 -2.77 -5.12 -10.13
C LEU A 198 -2.80 -4.15 -11.32
N ASP A 199 -2.03 -4.45 -12.35
CA ASP A 199 -1.89 -3.76 -13.63
C ASP A 199 -2.54 -4.48 -14.82
N ASP A 200 -3.20 -5.61 -14.57
CA ASP A 200 -3.79 -6.51 -15.60
C ASP A 200 -2.74 -7.18 -16.52
N VAL A 201 -1.47 -7.29 -16.09
CA VAL A 201 -0.37 -7.91 -16.85
C VAL A 201 0.36 -8.95 -16.01
N SER A 202 0.30 -10.23 -16.40
CA SER A 202 0.90 -11.31 -15.62
C SER A 202 1.60 -12.40 -16.43
N THR A 203 1.02 -12.84 -17.55
CA THR A 203 1.45 -14.09 -18.19
C THR A 203 1.91 -13.89 -19.62
N VAL A 204 1.08 -14.27 -20.58
CA VAL A 204 1.42 -14.35 -22.00
C VAL A 204 0.37 -13.64 -22.84
N TYR A 205 0.71 -13.33 -24.08
CA TYR A 205 -0.26 -12.87 -25.05
C TYR A 205 -1.26 -13.96 -25.37
N ALA A 206 -2.54 -13.62 -25.30
CA ALA A 206 -3.64 -14.47 -25.71
C ALA A 206 -3.72 -14.57 -27.25
N ASP A 207 -4.44 -15.58 -27.73
CA ASP A 207 -4.83 -15.62 -29.13
C ASP A 207 -5.87 -14.52 -29.41
N LYS A 208 -5.58 -13.67 -30.41
CA LYS A 208 -6.42 -12.51 -30.73
C LYS A 208 -7.79 -12.91 -31.26
N GLU A 209 -7.87 -13.97 -32.07
CA GLU A 209 -9.16 -14.40 -32.64
C GLU A 209 -10.06 -14.99 -31.56
N ASP A 210 -9.49 -15.77 -30.64
CA ASP A 210 -10.24 -16.33 -29.53
C ASP A 210 -10.68 -15.24 -28.55
N LEU A 211 -9.81 -14.29 -28.24
CA LEU A 211 -10.13 -13.15 -27.38
C LEU A 211 -11.25 -12.28 -28.00
N GLU A 212 -11.18 -12.01 -29.30
CA GLU A 212 -12.21 -11.26 -30.03
C GLU A 212 -13.58 -11.96 -29.94
N LYS A 213 -13.63 -13.28 -30.19
CA LYS A 213 -14.87 -14.08 -30.10
C LYS A 213 -15.47 -14.08 -28.69
N LEU A 214 -14.62 -14.07 -27.65
CA LEU A 214 -15.06 -14.16 -26.26
C LEU A 214 -15.47 -12.80 -25.67
N ARG A 215 -14.75 -11.73 -26.02
CA ARG A 215 -14.74 -10.43 -25.32
C ARG A 215 -14.87 -9.20 -26.23
N GLY A 216 -14.73 -9.37 -27.54
CA GLY A 216 -14.87 -8.32 -28.54
C GLY A 216 -13.58 -7.55 -28.82
N ASP A 217 -13.67 -6.63 -29.79
CA ASP A 217 -12.54 -5.89 -30.36
C ASP A 217 -11.80 -5.00 -29.34
N VAL A 218 -12.54 -4.41 -28.39
CA VAL A 218 -11.95 -3.57 -27.32
C VAL A 218 -10.98 -4.39 -26.47
N ALA A 219 -11.30 -5.66 -26.19
CA ALA A 219 -10.43 -6.54 -25.41
C ALA A 219 -9.12 -6.85 -26.15
N VAL A 220 -9.21 -7.10 -27.47
CA VAL A 220 -8.02 -7.33 -28.31
C VAL A 220 -7.13 -6.09 -28.34
N THR A 221 -7.72 -4.92 -28.54
CA THR A 221 -6.97 -3.66 -28.59
C THR A 221 -6.30 -3.33 -27.26
N LEU A 222 -6.97 -3.57 -26.13
CA LEU A 222 -6.39 -3.28 -24.82
C LEU A 222 -5.42 -4.37 -24.33
N SER A 223 -5.57 -5.61 -24.81
CA SER A 223 -4.63 -6.73 -24.59
C SER A 223 -3.28 -6.51 -25.26
N ASP A 224 -3.29 -5.95 -26.47
CA ASP A 224 -2.10 -5.70 -27.27
C ASP A 224 -2.08 -4.27 -27.83
N ARG A 225 -1.26 -3.43 -27.21
CA ARG A 225 -0.98 -2.06 -27.65
C ARG A 225 0.43 -1.91 -28.21
N SER A 226 1.05 -3.03 -28.58
CA SER A 226 2.46 -3.07 -28.95
C SER A 226 2.76 -2.18 -30.16
N LEU A 227 3.91 -1.53 -30.10
CA LEU A 227 4.45 -0.68 -31.14
C LEU A 227 5.44 -1.47 -31.99
N LEU A 228 5.45 -1.20 -33.29
CA LEU A 228 6.46 -1.73 -34.21
C LEU A 228 7.72 -0.86 -34.08
N LEU A 229 8.65 -1.27 -33.21
CA LEU A 229 9.91 -0.56 -32.99
C LEU A 229 11.08 -1.26 -33.70
N PRO A 230 11.91 -0.50 -34.43
CA PRO A 230 13.12 -1.04 -35.05
C PRO A 230 14.04 -1.76 -34.06
N GLY A 231 14.51 -2.94 -34.42
CA GLY A 231 15.38 -3.80 -33.61
C GLY A 231 14.71 -4.51 -32.42
N VAL A 232 13.39 -4.36 -32.22
CA VAL A 232 12.68 -4.96 -31.07
C VAL A 232 11.42 -5.71 -31.49
N ASN A 233 10.53 -5.07 -32.26
CA ASN A 233 9.23 -5.63 -32.66
C ASN A 233 8.89 -5.27 -34.11
N GLU A 234 9.87 -5.30 -35.01
CA GLU A 234 9.68 -4.94 -36.43
C GLU A 234 8.67 -5.85 -37.13
N ASP A 235 8.69 -7.14 -36.80
CA ASP A 235 7.83 -8.16 -37.42
C ASP A 235 6.49 -8.34 -36.67
N GLY A 236 6.20 -7.52 -35.65
CA GLY A 236 5.04 -7.70 -34.77
C GLY A 236 5.08 -8.99 -33.93
N ALA A 237 6.24 -9.63 -33.83
CA ALA A 237 6.40 -10.94 -33.20
C ALA A 237 6.23 -10.91 -31.67
N LEU A 238 6.27 -9.74 -31.04
CA LEU A 238 6.13 -9.56 -29.59
C LEU A 238 4.76 -10.04 -29.10
N SER A 239 3.70 -9.75 -29.85
CA SER A 239 2.31 -10.05 -29.46
C SER A 239 1.78 -11.35 -30.05
N GLN A 240 2.69 -12.25 -30.42
CA GLN A 240 2.31 -13.60 -30.85
C GLN A 240 1.76 -14.39 -29.66
N PRO A 241 0.71 -15.21 -29.86
CA PRO A 241 0.12 -16.01 -28.79
C PRO A 241 1.19 -16.87 -28.08
N GLY A 242 1.17 -16.86 -26.75
CA GLY A 242 2.12 -17.59 -25.91
C GLY A 242 3.47 -16.90 -25.68
N ARG A 243 3.74 -15.75 -26.31
CA ARG A 243 4.89 -14.90 -25.94
C ARG A 243 4.65 -14.22 -24.60
N GLN A 244 5.74 -13.93 -23.88
CA GLN A 244 5.67 -13.30 -22.57
C GLN A 244 5.04 -11.90 -22.67
N ARG A 245 3.98 -11.66 -21.91
CA ARG A 245 3.30 -10.37 -21.76
C ARG A 245 3.62 -9.73 -20.41
N GLY A 246 3.69 -10.54 -19.34
CA GLY A 246 4.05 -10.14 -17.98
C GLY A 246 4.97 -11.15 -17.29
N ASN A 247 5.16 -11.01 -15.99
CA ASN A 247 5.99 -11.89 -15.18
C ASN A 247 5.29 -12.36 -13.88
N SER A 248 4.51 -13.42 -14.03
CA SER A 248 3.84 -14.14 -12.94
C SER A 248 4.70 -14.58 -11.75
N VAL A 249 6.03 -14.57 -11.86
CA VAL A 249 6.93 -14.90 -10.74
C VAL A 249 7.08 -13.72 -9.77
N THR A 250 7.08 -12.48 -10.27
CA THR A 250 7.37 -11.27 -9.49
C THR A 250 6.10 -10.51 -9.15
N LYS A 251 5.52 -10.83 -7.99
CA LYS A 251 4.28 -10.19 -7.55
C LYS A 251 4.42 -8.68 -7.38
N ASP A 252 3.36 -8.00 -7.78
CA ASP A 252 3.20 -6.56 -7.66
C ASP A 252 3.35 -6.06 -6.22
N THR A 253 3.67 -4.78 -6.10
CA THR A 253 3.72 -4.05 -4.84
C THR A 253 3.25 -2.63 -5.09
N TYR A 254 2.52 -2.06 -4.14
CA TYR A 254 2.23 -0.63 -4.15
C TYR A 254 2.63 -0.01 -2.82
N ALA A 255 2.97 1.27 -2.84
CA ALA A 255 3.36 2.01 -1.64
C ALA A 255 2.55 3.29 -1.48
N PHE A 256 2.39 3.70 -0.23
CA PHE A 256 1.85 4.99 0.15
C PHE A 256 2.93 5.80 0.87
N LEU A 257 3.03 7.08 0.51
CA LEU A 257 3.73 8.09 1.28
C LEU A 257 2.71 9.14 1.71
N GLY A 258 2.52 9.32 3.01
CA GLY A 258 1.46 10.16 3.54
C GLY A 258 1.90 11.04 4.70
N VAL A 259 1.18 12.15 4.87
CA VAL A 259 1.23 13.00 6.05
C VAL A 259 -0.16 13.01 6.67
N GLY A 260 -0.22 12.71 7.97
CA GLY A 260 -1.46 12.58 8.71
C GLY A 260 -1.48 13.43 9.98
N LEU A 261 -2.69 13.79 10.38
CA LEU A 261 -2.98 14.49 11.62
C LEU A 261 -3.82 13.56 12.50
N VAL A 262 -3.34 13.30 13.71
CA VAL A 262 -3.93 12.32 14.61
C VAL A 262 -4.18 12.94 15.98
N TYR A 263 -5.36 12.66 16.54
CA TYR A 263 -5.79 13.13 17.84
C TYR A 263 -5.76 12.00 18.87
N TYR A 264 -5.19 12.27 20.04
CA TYR A 264 -5.11 11.36 21.17
C TYR A 264 -6.26 11.61 22.17
N PHE A 265 -7.00 10.55 22.49
CA PHE A 265 -8.18 10.56 23.36
C PHE A 265 -7.89 10.09 24.80
N GLY A 266 -6.70 9.58 25.09
CA GLY A 266 -6.38 9.06 26.42
C GLY A 266 -6.06 10.13 27.46
N ASP A 267 -5.95 9.70 28.70
CA ASP A 267 -5.62 10.58 29.83
C ASP A 267 -4.18 11.08 29.71
N LEU A 268 -4.04 12.39 29.64
CA LEU A 268 -2.73 13.04 29.71
C LEU A 268 -2.27 13.02 31.17
N LYS A 269 -1.23 12.24 31.47
CA LYS A 269 -0.56 12.35 32.76
C LYS A 269 0.08 13.73 32.82
N CYS A 270 -0.41 14.59 33.73
CA CYS A 270 0.31 15.81 34.10
C CYS A 270 1.70 15.39 34.59
N LEU A 271 2.73 15.66 33.79
CA LEU A 271 4.08 15.80 34.32
C LEU A 271 3.99 16.99 35.29
N LEU A 272 4.17 16.71 36.57
CA LEU A 272 4.14 17.70 37.64
C LEU A 272 5.14 18.82 37.31
N VAL A 273 4.68 19.85 36.62
CA VAL A 273 5.30 21.17 36.71
C VAL A 273 4.78 21.71 38.01
N VAL A 274 5.60 21.58 39.04
CA VAL A 274 5.43 22.34 40.25
C VAL A 274 5.56 23.80 39.82
N ASP A 275 4.44 24.53 39.82
CA ASP A 275 4.44 25.99 39.89
C ASP A 275 5.43 26.41 41.01
N ASP A 276 6.14 27.54 40.88
CA ASP A 276 6.97 28.13 41.94
C ASP A 276 6.26 28.21 43.32
N GLN A 277 4.93 28.04 43.37
CA GLN A 277 4.07 27.96 44.56
C GLN A 277 3.79 26.54 45.11
N GLY A 278 4.31 25.45 44.53
CA GLY A 278 4.20 24.11 45.14
C GLY A 278 2.84 23.41 44.99
N ILE A 279 1.93 23.89 44.12
CA ILE A 279 0.57 23.34 44.00
C ILE A 279 0.52 22.29 42.87
N PRO A 280 0.09 21.03 43.14
CA PRO A 280 -0.10 20.04 42.10
C PRO A 280 -1.30 20.40 41.22
N CYS A 281 -1.10 20.47 39.90
CA CYS A 281 -2.21 20.59 38.95
C CYS A 281 -3.19 19.43 39.14
N SER A 282 -4.43 19.76 39.48
CA SER A 282 -5.54 18.83 39.69
C SER A 282 -5.89 18.09 38.38
N ASN A 283 -5.95 16.75 38.46
CA ASN A 283 -6.29 15.84 37.36
C ASN A 283 -7.77 15.96 36.95
N ASN A 284 -8.19 17.04 36.30
CA ASN A 284 -9.48 17.09 35.61
C ASN A 284 -9.45 18.15 34.50
N PHE A 285 -9.27 17.70 33.25
CA PHE A 285 -9.68 18.42 32.03
C PHE A 285 -10.00 17.45 30.88
#